data_AF-A0A7K3H3F2-F1
#
_entry.id   AF-A0A7K3H3F2-F1
#
_cell.length_a   1.000
_cell.length_b   1.000
_cell.length_c   1.000
_cell.angle_alpha   90.00
_cell.angle_beta   90.00
_cell.angle_gamma   90.00
#
_symmetry.space_group_name_H-M   'P 1'
#
loop_
_entity.id
_entity.type
_entity.pdbx_description
1 polymer ?
#
loop_
_entity_poly.entity_id
_entity_poly.type
_entity_poly.pdbx_seq_one_letter_code
_entity_poly.pdbx_strand_id
1 'polypeptide(L)'
;AGARAANLAGALEVAGPAGELLRSAPVVLVDDLMTTGASLAESARSVRSAGGKVVGAAVVAAPPSAFRSRAQARGAGPEPTRDARRYR
;
A
#
# COMPACT_ATOMS: atom_id res chain seq x y z
N ALA A 1 -13.44 2.67 11.32
CA ALA A 1 -12.06 2.54 10.82
C ALA A 1 -11.03 3.38 11.60
N GLY A 2 -11.37 4.57 12.12
CA GLY A 2 -10.39 5.48 12.76
C GLY A 2 -9.73 4.99 14.06
N ALA A 3 -10.45 4.27 14.92
CA ALA A 3 -9.92 3.85 16.23
C ALA A 3 -8.68 2.93 16.13
N ARG A 4 -8.62 2.04 15.13
CA ARG A 4 -7.48 1.14 14.94
C ARG A 4 -6.25 1.83 14.37
N ALA A 5 -6.43 2.86 13.55
CA ALA A 5 -5.32 3.62 12.96
C ALA A 5 -4.65 4.53 14.00
N ALA A 6 -5.45 5.16 14.88
CA ALA A 6 -4.92 6.01 15.95
C ALA A 6 -4.06 5.23 16.95
N ASN A 7 -4.47 4.01 17.32
CA ASN A 7 -3.74 3.17 18.27
C ASN A 7 -2.40 2.65 17.73
N LEU A 8 -2.21 2.70 16.42
CA LEU A 8 -1.04 2.12 15.77
C LEU A 8 0.02 3.15 15.42
N ALA A 9 -0.33 4.43 15.41
CA ALA A 9 0.61 5.49 15.16
C ALA A 9 1.72 5.52 16.23
N GLY A 10 2.95 5.22 15.83
CA GLY A 10 4.12 5.19 16.72
C GLY A 10 4.25 3.87 17.48
N ALA A 11 3.43 2.87 17.18
CA ALA A 11 3.46 1.59 17.87
C ALA A 11 4.57 0.67 17.36
N LEU A 12 5.15 0.92 16.19
CA LEU A 12 6.19 0.08 15.60
C LEU A 12 7.52 0.83 15.47
N GLU A 13 8.58 0.20 15.95
CA GLU A 13 9.96 0.64 15.78
C GLU A 13 10.81 -0.43 15.08
N VAL A 14 11.90 0.01 14.45
CA VAL A 14 12.89 -0.89 13.87
C VAL A 14 13.81 -1.38 14.99
N ALA A 15 13.89 -2.70 15.17
CA ALA A 15 14.86 -3.29 16.07
C ALA A 15 16.29 -2.90 15.66
N GLY A 16 17.12 -2.49 16.62
CA GLY A 16 18.45 -1.89 16.38
C GLY A 16 19.31 -2.58 15.29
N PRO A 17 19.52 -3.91 15.35
CA PRO A 17 20.32 -4.63 14.35
C PRO A 17 19.75 -4.58 12.92
N ALA A 18 18.43 -4.41 12.75
CA ALA A 18 17.79 -4.38 11.44
C ALA A 18 17.99 -3.04 10.72
N GLY A 19 18.37 -1.97 11.42
CA GLY A 19 18.49 -0.64 10.81
C GLY A 19 19.51 -0.56 9.67
N GLU A 20 20.66 -1.22 9.81
CA GLU A 20 21.67 -1.25 8.75
C GLU A 20 21.19 -2.03 7.52
N LEU A 21 20.56 -3.18 7.73
CA LEU A 21 19.99 -4.00 6.67
C LEU A 21 18.91 -3.25 5.88
N LEU A 22 18.06 -2.48 6.55
CA LEU A 22 17.01 -1.71 5.88
C LEU A 22 17.55 -0.59 4.98
N ARG A 23 18.77 -0.10 5.23
CA ARG A 23 19.42 0.92 4.40
C ARG A 23 20.16 0.34 3.20
N SER A 24 20.55 -0.93 3.23
CA SER A 24 21.39 -1.54 2.19
C SER A 24 20.61 -2.04 0.97
N ALA A 25 19.28 -2.21 1.07
CA ALA A 25 18.46 -2.77 0.01
C ALA A 25 17.02 -2.21 -0.03
N PRO A 26 16.32 -2.31 -1.18
CA PRO A 26 14.88 -2.10 -1.26
C PRO A 26 14.09 -3.07 -0.35
N VAL A 27 13.05 -2.57 0.30
CA VAL A 27 12.26 -3.31 1.29
C VAL A 27 10.85 -3.59 0.76
N VAL A 28 10.44 -4.85 0.82
CA VAL A 28 9.03 -5.26 0.66
C VAL A 28 8.49 -5.65 2.03
N LEU A 29 7.38 -5.03 2.44
CA LEU A 29 6.68 -5.40 3.66
C LEU A 29 5.79 -6.61 3.38
N VAL A 30 5.80 -7.60 4.28
CA VAL A 30 5.00 -8.81 4.13
C VAL A 30 4.12 -8.99 5.36
N ASP A 31 2.86 -9.29 5.13
CA ASP A 31 1.86 -9.61 6.15
C ASP A 31 0.95 -10.73 5.63
N ASP A 32 0.29 -11.49 6.50
CA ASP A 32 -0.64 -12.54 6.06
C ASP A 32 -2.02 -11.96 5.73
N LEU A 33 -2.52 -11.03 6.54
CA LEU A 33 -3.87 -10.50 6.47
C LEU A 33 -3.91 -8.97 6.57
N MET A 34 -4.29 -8.34 5.47
CA MET A 34 -4.61 -6.92 5.45
C MET A 34 -6.11 -6.69 5.52
N THR A 35 -6.56 -5.74 6.36
CA THR A 35 -7.95 -5.23 6.33
C THR A 35 -7.99 -3.78 5.89
N THR A 36 -7.53 -2.85 6.73
CA THR A 36 -7.46 -1.40 6.44
C THR A 36 -6.09 -0.94 5.96
N GLY A 37 -5.07 -1.79 6.04
CA GLY A 37 -3.69 -1.44 5.73
C GLY A 37 -2.98 -0.58 6.80
N ALA A 38 -3.62 -0.29 7.94
CA ALA A 38 -3.02 0.55 8.97
C ALA A 38 -1.67 0.00 9.46
N SER A 39 -1.56 -1.31 9.71
CA SER A 39 -0.30 -1.94 10.15
C SER A 39 0.81 -1.83 9.12
N LEU A 40 0.51 -2.10 7.85
CA LEU A 40 1.48 -1.93 6.77
C LEU A 40 1.91 -0.46 6.61
N ALA A 41 1.00 0.50 6.77
CA ALA A 41 1.32 1.92 6.72
C ALA A 41 2.25 2.32 7.88
N GLU A 42 2.00 1.82 9.08
CA GLU A 42 2.84 2.05 10.25
C GLU A 42 4.23 1.45 10.08
N SER A 43 4.32 0.18 9.66
CA SER A 43 5.60 -0.48 9.35
C SER A 43 6.37 0.29 8.29
N ALA A 44 5.68 0.76 7.24
CA ALA A 44 6.32 1.56 6.20
C ALA A 44 6.87 2.88 6.72
N ARG A 45 6.15 3.54 7.63
CA ARG A 45 6.66 4.74 8.32
C ARG A 45 7.90 4.41 9.15
N SER A 46 7.86 3.34 9.94
CA SER A 46 8.98 2.93 10.80
C SER A 46 10.25 2.63 9.99
N VAL A 47 10.12 1.87 8.89
CA VAL A 47 11.24 1.58 7.97
C VAL A 47 11.80 2.85 7.33
N ARG A 48 10.94 3.78 6.88
CA ARG A 48 11.38 5.06 6.30
C ARG A 48 12.11 5.93 7.32
N SER A 49 11.63 5.98 8.56
CA SER A 49 12.30 6.70 9.65
C SER A 49 13.68 6.13 9.99
N ALA A 50 13.90 4.83 9.76
CA ALA A 50 15.21 4.19 9.89
C ALA A 50 16.14 4.38 8.66
N GLY A 51 15.68 5.12 7.64
CA GLY A 51 16.41 5.38 6.40
C GLY A 51 16.20 4.32 5.30
N GLY A 52 15.27 3.38 5.49
CA GLY A 52 15.00 2.32 4.52
C GLY A 52 14.05 2.73 3.39
N LYS A 53 14.16 2.04 2.24
CA LYS A 53 13.36 2.31 1.04
C LYS A 53 12.28 1.24 0.82
N VAL A 54 11.07 1.50 1.28
CA VAL A 54 9.91 0.62 1.01
C VAL A 54 9.46 0.75 -0.44
N VAL A 55 9.49 -0.36 -1.19
CA VAL A 55 9.10 -0.42 -2.61
C VAL A 55 7.73 -1.05 -2.85
N GLY A 56 7.15 -1.69 -1.83
CA GLY A 56 5.83 -2.28 -1.91
C GLY A 56 5.46 -3.05 -0.65
N ALA A 57 4.27 -3.66 -0.69
CA ALA A 57 3.80 -4.60 0.30
C ALA A 57 3.16 -5.80 -0.39
N ALA A 58 3.29 -6.98 0.21
CA ALA A 58 2.69 -8.23 -0.25
C ALA A 58 1.87 -8.85 0.88
N VAL A 59 0.63 -9.24 0.59
CA VAL A 59 -0.26 -9.90 1.56
C VAL A 59 -0.99 -11.08 0.96
N VAL A 60 -1.25 -12.09 1.78
CA VAL A 60 -1.95 -13.32 1.35
C VAL A 60 -3.45 -13.08 1.24
N ALA A 61 -4.04 -12.38 2.21
CA ALA A 61 -5.46 -12.09 2.27
C ALA A 61 -5.73 -10.58 2.41
N ALA A 62 -6.64 -10.06 1.60
CA ALA A 62 -7.16 -8.70 1.72
C ALA A 62 -8.58 -8.58 1.16
N PRO A 63 -9.35 -7.52 1.51
CA PRO A 63 -10.62 -7.24 0.87
C PRO A 63 -10.48 -7.14 -0.66
N PRO A 64 -11.48 -7.58 -1.44
CA PRO A 64 -11.42 -7.51 -2.91
C PRO A 64 -11.12 -6.10 -3.46
N SER A 65 -11.53 -5.05 -2.75
CA SER A 65 -11.24 -3.66 -3.11
C SER A 65 -9.76 -3.29 -3.05
N ALA A 66 -8.96 -4.00 -2.25
CA ALA A 66 -7.53 -3.75 -2.09
C ALA A 66 -6.70 -4.18 -3.31
N PHE A 67 -7.18 -5.14 -4.10
CA PHE A 67 -6.48 -5.66 -5.28
C PHE A 67 -6.87 -4.93 -6.58
N ARG A 68 -7.59 -3.80 -6.50
CA ARG A 68 -7.85 -2.96 -7.70
C ARG A 68 -6.52 -2.41 -8.21
N SER A 69 -6.03 -3.02 -9.29
CA SER A 69 -4.69 -2.76 -9.81
C SER A 69 -4.60 -1.43 -10.57
N ARG A 70 -3.39 -0.89 -10.64
CA ARG A 70 -2.99 0.22 -11.54
C ARG A 70 -3.32 -0.06 -13.03
N ALA A 71 -3.67 -1.30 -13.40
CA ALA A 71 -4.13 -1.63 -14.75
C ALA A 71 -5.50 -1.02 -15.08
N GLN A 72 -6.41 -0.87 -14.10
CA GLN A 72 -7.67 -0.13 -14.30
C GLN A 72 -7.43 1.37 -14.47
N ALA A 73 -6.42 1.92 -13.79
CA ALA A 73 -6.03 3.33 -13.91
C ALA A 73 -5.39 3.68 -15.26
N ARG A 74 -4.91 2.69 -16.03
CA ARG A 74 -4.40 2.88 -17.41
C ARG A 74 -5.40 2.49 -18.50
N GLY A 75 -6.52 1.85 -18.14
CA GLY A 75 -7.55 1.37 -19.08
C GLY A 75 -8.76 2.30 -19.24
N ALA A 76 -8.89 3.35 -18.44
CA ALA A 76 -9.88 4.40 -18.64
C ALA A 76 -9.40 5.35 -19.75
N GLY A 77 -9.50 4.92 -21.01
CA GLY A 77 -9.56 5.86 -22.14
C GLY A 77 -10.76 6.78 -21.98
N PRO A 78 -10.76 7.98 -22.60
CA PRO A 78 -11.89 8.90 -22.49
C PRO A 78 -13.19 8.19 -22.87
N GLU A 79 -14.19 8.28 -21.99
CA GLU A 79 -15.57 7.87 -22.24
C GLU A 79 -15.99 8.38 -23.63
N PRO A 80 -16.46 7.51 -24.56
CA PRO A 80 -16.94 7.98 -25.85
C PRO A 80 -18.12 8.92 -25.58
N THR A 81 -17.95 10.17 -25.99
CA THR A 81 -19.01 11.18 -25.92
C THR A 81 -20.27 10.61 -26.56
N ARG A 82 -21.40 10.77 -25.86
CA ARG A 82 -22.71 10.17 -26.15
C ARG A 82 -23.35 10.57 -27.49
N ASP A 83 -22.59 11.13 -28.43
CA ASP A 83 -23.10 11.73 -29.66
C ASP A 83 -23.10 10.78 -30.89
N ALA A 84 -22.43 9.63 -30.81
CA ALA A 84 -22.30 8.72 -31.95
C ALA A 84 -23.52 7.80 -32.23
N ARG A 85 -24.64 7.95 -31.51
CA ARG A 85 -25.85 7.12 -31.71
C ARG A 85 -26.94 7.78 -32.57
N ARG A 86 -26.67 8.91 -33.24
CA ARG A 86 -27.72 9.68 -33.94
C ARG A 86 -27.74 9.60 -35.47
N TYR A 87 -26.93 8.73 -36.07
CA TYR A 87 -27.05 8.40 -37.49
C TYR A 87 -27.13 6.89 -37.69
N ARG A 88 -28.35 6.37 -37.62
CA ARG A 88 -28.78 5.14 -38.29
C ARG A 88 -30.07 5.42 -39.02
#